data_AF-A0A933Q8I8-F1
#
_entry.id   AF-A0A933Q8I8-F1
#
_cell.length_a   1.000
_cell.length_b   1.000
_cell.length_c   1.000
_cell.angle_alpha   90.00
_cell.angle_beta   90.00
_cell.angle_gamma   90.00
#
_symmetry.space_group_name_H-M   'P 1'
#
loop_
_entity.id
_entity.type
_entity.pdbx_description
1 polymer ?
#
loop_
_entity_poly.entity_id
_entity_poly.type
_entity_poly.pdbx_seq_one_letter_code
_entity_poly.pdbx_strand_id
1 'polypeptide(L)'
;MFKIGKIITAVLIVTAATFFTIRLTYAFNSDKKQQIIVSPLPQTASLTSDNLQTINSPHEENNPDLFKNGINILFLGLDGRKGDKNPRCDALQLVSFNFPKNKITITSIPRGTEFTSKTPDGVNRTDYLSNWCHFLGADFAPKAISKITGIKVDYTVKLGFSQTLGILRNLNLPSTPTLQFLRNRTYGIGDWQRSHNQGQFIKDMMTSHFAEVSQLPNIVKYLIYKTVDTDLPFETATQLFDKLATSSILKNADNIELVTKPNPTVSPKELHFQEDQYQNNSWQKDGDFQTYQNNLEDYLNSLIDRTQKLIGENNSAAYQLIKTPFAQELWLQIEDEEKRDQLHFELLQLYIQSSPDKKSLSSTVLDFITEMETSKKEDYKKRGEELLNYVLRLSG
;
A
#
# COMPACT_ATOMS: atom_id res chain seq x y z
N MET A 1 -9.79 52.81 43.68
CA MET A 1 -9.86 51.35 43.45
C MET A 1 -11.03 50.90 42.56
N PHE A 2 -12.15 51.63 42.47
CA PHE A 2 -13.36 51.20 41.71
C PHE A 2 -13.31 51.29 40.16
N LYS A 3 -12.35 52.03 39.57
CA LYS A 3 -12.29 52.21 38.09
C LYS A 3 -11.57 51.09 37.35
N ILE A 4 -10.61 50.41 37.99
CA ILE A 4 -9.83 49.32 37.37
C ILE A 4 -10.67 48.04 37.27
N GLY A 5 -11.52 47.76 38.26
CA GLY A 5 -12.44 46.61 38.23
C GLY A 5 -13.38 46.65 37.04
N LYS A 6 -13.95 47.82 36.69
CA LYS A 6 -14.88 47.96 35.55
C LYS A 6 -14.22 47.71 34.19
N ILE A 7 -12.94 48.03 34.04
CA ILE A 7 -12.19 47.80 32.80
C ILE A 7 -11.88 46.31 32.65
N ILE A 8 -11.48 45.63 33.73
CA ILE A 8 -11.22 44.18 33.72
C ILE A 8 -12.51 43.40 33.43
N THR A 9 -13.64 43.80 34.03
CA THR A 9 -14.94 43.18 33.74
C THR A 9 -15.38 43.41 32.29
N ALA A 10 -15.15 44.59 31.72
CA ALA A 10 -15.49 44.86 30.32
C ALA A 10 -14.62 44.04 29.34
N VAL A 11 -13.32 43.90 29.60
CA VAL A 11 -12.43 43.08 28.77
C VAL A 11 -12.80 41.60 28.84
N LEU A 12 -13.14 41.09 30.04
CA LEU A 12 -13.60 39.70 30.22
C LEU A 12 -14.93 39.42 29.52
N ILE A 13 -15.86 40.39 29.51
CA ILE A 13 -17.14 40.25 28.79
C ILE A 13 -16.90 40.25 27.28
N VAL A 14 -16.02 41.11 26.77
CA VAL A 14 -15.73 41.18 25.32
C VAL A 14 -14.99 39.93 24.84
N THR A 15 -14.02 39.41 25.62
CA THR A 15 -13.31 38.16 25.28
C THR A 15 -14.21 36.94 25.41
N ALA A 16 -15.09 36.89 26.43
CA ALA A 16 -16.10 35.83 26.53
C ALA A 16 -17.10 35.89 25.38
N ALA A 17 -17.55 37.07 24.97
CA ALA A 17 -18.47 37.24 23.84
C ALA A 17 -17.84 36.85 22.50
N THR A 18 -16.55 37.18 22.27
CA THR A 18 -15.82 36.73 21.06
C THR A 18 -15.53 35.23 21.08
N PHE A 19 -15.26 34.64 22.24
CA PHE A 19 -15.10 33.19 22.36
C PHE A 19 -16.43 32.45 22.14
N PHE A 20 -17.55 33.03 22.58
CA PHE A 20 -18.89 32.47 22.39
C PHE A 20 -19.37 32.59 20.94
N THR A 21 -19.08 33.69 20.22
CA THR A 21 -19.44 33.81 18.80
C THR A 21 -18.61 32.87 17.92
N ILE A 22 -17.32 32.69 18.21
CA ILE A 22 -16.48 31.71 17.49
C ILE A 22 -16.97 30.28 17.76
N ARG A 23 -17.30 29.94 19.01
CA ARG A 23 -17.89 28.63 19.38
C ARG A 23 -19.29 28.44 18.79
N LEU A 24 -20.13 29.47 18.68
CA LEU A 24 -21.45 29.37 18.02
C LEU A 24 -21.28 29.13 16.52
N THR A 25 -20.31 29.78 15.87
CA THR A 25 -20.07 29.60 14.42
C THR A 25 -19.52 28.19 14.11
N TYR A 26 -18.74 27.62 15.03
CA TYR A 26 -18.29 26.22 14.93
C TYR A 26 -19.36 25.20 15.36
N ALA A 27 -20.20 25.51 16.36
CA ALA A 27 -21.28 24.63 16.82
C ALA A 27 -22.49 24.61 15.87
N PHE A 28 -22.70 25.66 15.06
CA PHE A 28 -23.71 25.65 14.00
C PHE A 28 -23.28 24.93 12.72
N ASN A 29 -22.05 24.41 12.67
CA ASN A 29 -21.58 23.57 11.56
C ASN A 29 -21.35 22.10 11.95
N SER A 30 -21.81 21.69 13.14
CA SER A 30 -21.77 20.29 13.56
C SER A 30 -23.00 19.92 14.37
N ASP A 31 -24.08 19.52 13.69
CA ASP A 31 -24.84 18.33 14.11
C ASP A 31 -25.83 17.83 13.04
N LYS A 32 -25.48 16.65 12.51
CA LYS A 32 -26.28 15.44 12.29
C LYS A 32 -27.71 15.55 11.74
N LYS A 33 -27.93 14.78 10.67
CA LYS A 33 -28.98 13.74 10.69
C LYS A 33 -28.38 12.35 10.42
N GLN A 34 -28.50 11.50 11.43
CA GLN A 34 -28.44 10.05 11.31
C GLN A 34 -29.79 9.49 10.81
N GLN A 35 -29.67 8.43 10.01
CA GLN A 35 -30.63 7.35 9.70
C GLN A 35 -31.91 7.65 8.90
N ILE A 36 -31.91 7.14 7.67
CA ILE A 36 -33.01 6.31 7.16
C ILE A 36 -32.38 5.06 6.53
N ILE A 37 -32.76 3.89 7.06
CA ILE A 37 -32.63 2.58 6.41
C ILE A 37 -33.61 2.57 5.23
N VAL A 38 -33.12 2.57 4.00
CA VAL A 38 -33.81 1.94 2.85
C VAL A 38 -32.73 1.39 1.93
N SER A 39 -32.66 0.06 1.83
CA SER A 39 -31.92 -0.62 0.76
C SER A 39 -32.46 -0.20 -0.61
N PRO A 40 -31.59 -0.02 -1.61
CA PRO A 40 -31.96 -0.28 -2.99
C PRO A 40 -31.10 -1.46 -3.46
N LEU A 41 -31.41 -2.66 -2.96
CA LEU A 41 -31.20 -3.86 -3.76
C LEU A 41 -32.43 -3.97 -4.67
N PRO A 42 -32.30 -3.81 -5.99
CA PRO A 42 -33.16 -4.55 -6.89
C PRO A 42 -32.86 -6.04 -6.65
N GLN A 43 -33.85 -6.77 -6.18
CA GLN A 43 -33.86 -8.23 -6.29
C GLN A 43 -33.72 -8.60 -7.78
N THR A 44 -32.97 -9.68 -8.04
CA THR A 44 -32.44 -10.21 -9.32
C THR A 44 -31.02 -9.71 -9.63
N ALA A 45 -29.93 -10.44 -9.46
CA ALA A 45 -29.71 -11.87 -9.27
C ALA A 45 -28.82 -12.14 -8.03
N SER A 46 -29.17 -13.17 -7.29
CA SER A 46 -28.45 -13.65 -6.12
C SER A 46 -27.06 -14.18 -6.52
N LEU A 47 -26.02 -13.36 -6.37
CA LEU A 47 -24.69 -13.87 -6.09
C LEU A 47 -24.63 -14.12 -4.59
N THR A 48 -25.03 -15.33 -4.19
CA THR A 48 -24.91 -15.76 -2.79
C THR A 48 -23.44 -15.77 -2.38
N SER A 49 -23.20 -15.44 -1.12
CA SER A 49 -21.91 -15.54 -0.40
C SER A 49 -21.23 -16.91 -0.52
N ASP A 50 -21.93 -17.92 -1.03
CA ASP A 50 -21.42 -19.26 -1.28
C ASP A 50 -20.37 -19.29 -2.41
N ASN A 51 -20.38 -18.34 -3.35
CA ASN A 51 -19.39 -18.28 -4.42
C ASN A 51 -18.03 -17.68 -4.00
N LEU A 52 -17.96 -17.02 -2.84
CA LEU A 52 -16.68 -16.59 -2.25
C LEU A 52 -15.99 -17.72 -1.46
N GLN A 53 -16.70 -18.80 -1.14
CA GLN A 53 -16.13 -20.00 -0.50
C GLN A 53 -15.38 -20.92 -1.49
N THR A 54 -15.38 -20.61 -2.79
CA THR A 54 -14.70 -21.43 -3.83
C THR A 54 -13.50 -20.75 -4.47
N ILE A 55 -12.97 -19.67 -3.87
CA ILE A 55 -11.56 -19.33 -4.10
C ILE A 55 -10.76 -20.39 -3.36
N ASN A 56 -10.42 -21.48 -4.08
CA ASN A 56 -9.51 -22.52 -3.63
C ASN A 56 -8.12 -21.92 -3.39
N SER A 57 -7.96 -21.20 -2.28
CA SER A 57 -6.69 -21.17 -1.59
C SER A 57 -6.41 -22.62 -1.17
N PRO A 58 -5.21 -23.16 -1.37
CA PRO A 58 -4.84 -24.40 -0.71
C PRO A 58 -5.22 -24.22 0.77
N HIS A 59 -6.06 -25.11 1.30
CA HIS A 59 -6.30 -25.17 2.73
C HIS A 59 -4.96 -25.55 3.37
N GLU A 60 -4.14 -24.54 3.67
CA GLU A 60 -2.99 -24.73 4.53
C GLU A 60 -3.53 -25.01 5.92
N GLU A 61 -3.08 -26.14 6.45
CA GLU A 61 -3.46 -26.64 7.76
C GLU A 61 -3.25 -25.52 8.79
N ASN A 62 -4.33 -25.12 9.47
CA ASN A 62 -4.29 -24.19 10.58
C ASN A 62 -3.16 -24.63 11.53
N ASN A 63 -2.06 -23.88 11.57
CA ASN A 63 -0.94 -24.17 12.45
C ASN A 63 -1.16 -23.39 13.76
N PRO A 64 -1.77 -23.98 14.79
CA PRO A 64 -2.05 -23.30 16.05
C PRO A 64 -0.78 -22.81 16.77
N ASP A 65 0.40 -23.24 16.32
CA ASP A 65 1.69 -22.90 16.88
C ASP A 65 2.39 -21.75 16.15
N LEU A 66 1.84 -21.25 15.03
CA LEU A 66 2.46 -20.20 14.21
C LEU A 66 2.80 -18.95 15.02
N PHE A 67 1.95 -18.57 15.97
CA PHE A 67 2.15 -17.38 16.81
C PHE A 67 2.81 -17.66 18.17
N LYS A 68 3.09 -18.93 18.51
CA LYS A 68 3.73 -19.28 19.80
C LYS A 68 5.17 -18.81 19.90
N ASN A 69 5.91 -18.88 18.79
CA ASN A 69 7.32 -18.49 18.74
C ASN A 69 7.54 -17.08 18.17
N GLY A 70 6.45 -16.39 17.81
CA GLY A 70 6.49 -15.16 17.03
C GLY A 70 6.58 -15.42 15.53
N ILE A 71 6.35 -14.37 14.74
CA ILE A 71 6.32 -14.40 13.28
C ILE A 71 7.13 -13.22 12.74
N ASN A 72 7.95 -13.46 11.73
CA ASN A 72 8.86 -12.46 11.17
C ASN A 72 8.53 -12.20 9.69
N ILE A 73 8.05 -11.00 9.40
CA ILE A 73 7.62 -10.60 8.05
C ILE A 73 8.57 -9.55 7.50
N LEU A 74 9.16 -9.82 6.35
CA LEU A 74 10.05 -8.90 5.66
C LEU A 74 9.27 -8.09 4.61
N PHE A 75 9.17 -6.78 4.84
CA PHE A 75 8.61 -5.82 3.89
C PHE A 75 9.71 -5.31 2.96
N LEU A 76 9.47 -5.40 1.65
CA LEU A 76 10.37 -5.03 0.57
C LEU A 76 9.73 -3.93 -0.29
N GLY A 77 10.31 -2.73 -0.28
CA GLY A 77 9.96 -1.67 -1.22
C GLY A 77 10.81 -1.77 -2.47
N LEU A 78 10.19 -2.02 -3.61
CA LEU A 78 10.85 -2.24 -4.89
C LEU A 78 10.92 -0.95 -5.72
N ASP A 79 12.13 -0.56 -6.14
CA ASP A 79 12.35 0.49 -7.16
C ASP A 79 12.30 -0.16 -8.55
N GLY A 80 11.08 -0.56 -8.94
CA GLY A 80 10.75 -1.00 -10.29
C GLY A 80 10.30 0.18 -11.12
N ARG A 81 11.11 0.58 -12.09
CA ARG A 81 10.74 1.63 -13.05
C ARG A 81 9.87 1.04 -14.16
N LYS A 82 9.24 1.93 -14.96
CA LYS A 82 8.31 1.59 -16.06
C LYS A 82 8.86 0.43 -16.92
N GLY A 83 8.33 -0.79 -16.74
CA GLY A 83 8.73 -1.98 -17.52
C GLY A 83 10.00 -2.71 -17.06
N ASP A 84 10.63 -2.30 -15.95
CA ASP A 84 11.80 -2.99 -15.38
C ASP A 84 11.41 -4.36 -14.83
N LYS A 85 12.20 -5.38 -15.19
CA LYS A 85 11.99 -6.78 -14.79
C LYS A 85 12.75 -7.15 -13.53
N ASN A 86 13.80 -6.40 -13.17
CA ASN A 86 14.70 -6.71 -12.06
C ASN A 86 14.83 -5.49 -11.13
N PRO A 87 13.80 -5.15 -10.34
CA PRO A 87 13.83 -3.98 -9.48
C PRO A 87 14.87 -4.10 -8.37
N ARG A 88 15.35 -2.95 -7.88
CA ARG A 88 16.17 -2.89 -6.65
C ARG A 88 15.27 -2.96 -5.41
N CYS A 89 15.75 -3.57 -4.33
CA CYS A 89 15.11 -3.46 -3.02
C CYS A 89 15.62 -2.20 -2.31
N ASP A 90 14.80 -1.16 -2.27
CA ASP A 90 15.17 0.19 -1.84
C ASP A 90 14.69 0.55 -0.43
N ALA A 91 13.75 -0.24 0.10
CA ALA A 91 13.29 -0.25 1.47
C ALA A 91 13.25 -1.70 1.97
N LEU A 92 13.83 -1.96 3.14
CA LEU A 92 13.93 -3.29 3.75
C LEU A 92 13.56 -3.14 5.23
N GLN A 93 12.42 -3.71 5.64
CA GLN A 93 11.91 -3.62 7.00
C GLN A 93 11.50 -5.02 7.48
N LEU A 94 12.24 -5.59 8.44
CA LEU A 94 11.86 -6.85 9.09
C LEU A 94 11.01 -6.54 10.32
N VAL A 95 9.74 -6.93 10.28
CA VAL A 95 8.80 -6.77 11.39
C VAL A 95 8.66 -8.11 12.12
N SER A 96 9.09 -8.13 13.37
CA SER A 96 9.05 -9.32 14.23
C SER A 96 7.96 -9.15 15.28
N PHE A 97 6.92 -9.96 15.19
CA PHE A 97 5.80 -9.98 16.14
C PHE A 97 6.06 -11.02 17.22
N ASN A 98 6.27 -10.58 18.46
CA ASN A 98 6.47 -11.43 19.62
C ASN A 98 5.29 -11.30 20.60
N PHE A 99 4.22 -12.03 20.32
CA PHE A 99 3.01 -12.03 21.15
C PHE A 99 3.25 -12.48 22.60
N PRO A 100 4.05 -13.54 22.89
CA PRO A 100 4.33 -13.92 24.28
C PRO A 100 5.00 -12.81 25.10
N LYS A 101 5.85 -11.99 24.47
CA LYS A 101 6.51 -10.84 25.11
C LYS A 101 5.72 -9.53 24.96
N ASN A 102 4.54 -9.57 24.35
CA ASN A 102 3.73 -8.40 24.02
C ASN A 102 4.55 -7.29 23.33
N LYS A 103 5.39 -7.66 22.35
CA LYS A 103 6.35 -6.76 21.73
C LYS A 103 6.38 -6.93 20.21
N ILE A 104 6.55 -5.83 19.49
CA ILE A 104 6.90 -5.80 18.07
C ILE A 104 8.27 -5.14 17.94
N THR A 105 9.13 -5.68 17.09
CA THR A 105 10.39 -5.04 16.71
C THR A 105 10.39 -4.81 15.20
N ILE A 106 10.55 -3.55 14.78
CA ILE A 106 10.71 -3.17 13.37
C ILE A 106 12.20 -2.93 13.16
N THR A 107 12.86 -3.84 12.44
CA THR A 107 14.27 -3.74 12.09
C THR A 107 14.42 -3.16 10.69
N SER A 108 14.89 -1.92 10.60
CA SER A 108 15.21 -1.23 9.36
C SER A 108 16.60 -1.61 8.87
N ILE A 109 16.70 -1.95 7.58
CA ILE A 109 17.98 -2.26 6.93
C ILE A 109 18.20 -1.27 5.77
N PRO A 110 19.16 -0.35 5.87
CA PRO A 110 19.44 0.59 4.78
C PRO A 110 19.83 -0.14 3.50
N ARG A 111 19.37 0.37 2.36
CA ARG A 111 19.60 -0.25 1.04
C ARG A 111 21.07 -0.32 0.64
N GLY A 112 21.88 0.56 1.24
CA GLY A 112 23.34 0.65 1.10
C GLY A 112 24.12 -0.26 2.05
N THR A 113 23.44 -1.14 2.81
CA THR A 113 24.14 -2.15 3.61
C THR A 113 24.94 -3.06 2.68
N GLU A 114 26.24 -3.19 2.94
CA GLU A 114 27.12 -4.09 2.19
C GLU A 114 26.83 -5.54 2.54
N PHE A 115 26.80 -6.39 1.52
CA PHE A 115 26.62 -7.82 1.67
C PHE A 115 27.54 -8.58 0.72
N THR A 116 28.26 -9.56 1.27
CA THR A 116 29.07 -10.48 0.47
C THR A 116 28.28 -11.73 0.11
N SER A 117 28.07 -11.95 -1.18
CA SER A 117 27.43 -13.14 -1.73
C SER A 117 28.24 -13.70 -2.91
N LYS A 118 27.94 -14.94 -3.29
CA LYS A 118 28.44 -15.53 -4.53
C LYS A 118 27.65 -14.97 -5.72
N THR A 119 28.35 -14.55 -6.75
CA THR A 119 27.79 -14.23 -8.06
C THR A 119 27.36 -15.52 -8.80
N PRO A 120 26.59 -15.43 -9.90
CA PRO A 120 26.16 -16.61 -10.67
C PRO A 120 27.31 -17.49 -11.19
N ASP A 121 28.48 -16.91 -11.46
CA ASP A 121 29.73 -17.58 -11.84
C ASP A 121 30.53 -18.12 -10.63
N GLY A 122 29.98 -18.02 -9.42
CA GLY A 122 30.53 -18.64 -8.21
C GLY A 122 31.56 -17.81 -7.44
N VAL A 123 31.84 -16.59 -7.88
CA VAL A 123 32.85 -15.69 -7.26
C VAL A 123 32.24 -14.92 -6.09
N ASN A 124 32.96 -14.79 -4.97
CA ASN A 124 32.53 -13.94 -3.88
C ASN A 124 32.70 -12.47 -4.26
N ARG A 125 31.63 -11.69 -4.17
CA ARG A 125 31.61 -10.24 -4.37
C ARG A 125 30.95 -9.56 -3.20
N THR A 126 31.40 -8.37 -2.85
CA THR A 126 30.69 -7.46 -1.95
C THR A 126 30.01 -6.37 -2.77
N ASP A 127 28.74 -6.12 -2.48
CA ASP A 127 27.96 -5.04 -3.09
C ASP A 127 26.85 -4.62 -2.11
N TYR A 128 26.15 -3.53 -2.40
CA TYR A 128 24.99 -3.11 -1.63
C TYR A 128 23.81 -4.09 -1.81
N LEU A 129 23.05 -4.31 -0.73
CA LEU A 129 21.85 -5.16 -0.76
C LEU A 129 20.88 -4.81 -1.89
N SER A 130 20.66 -3.51 -2.13
CA SER A 130 19.80 -3.06 -3.24
C SER A 130 20.26 -3.56 -4.60
N ASN A 131 21.58 -3.62 -4.84
CA ASN A 131 22.14 -4.13 -6.09
C ASN A 131 22.04 -5.64 -6.19
N TRP A 132 22.18 -6.37 -5.07
CA TRP A 132 21.96 -7.81 -5.07
C TRP A 132 20.53 -8.20 -5.46
N CYS A 133 19.51 -7.46 -5.03
CA CYS A 133 18.14 -7.69 -5.50
C CYS A 133 18.00 -7.51 -7.01
N HIS A 134 18.71 -6.54 -7.60
CA HIS A 134 18.71 -6.34 -9.05
C HIS A 134 19.41 -7.51 -9.77
N PHE A 135 20.50 -8.06 -9.22
CA PHE A 135 21.25 -9.14 -9.84
C PHE A 135 20.63 -10.53 -9.66
N LEU A 136 20.04 -10.80 -8.49
CA LEU A 136 19.57 -12.13 -8.09
C LEU A 136 18.05 -12.22 -7.89
N GLY A 137 17.33 -11.12 -8.10
CA GLY A 137 15.90 -11.01 -7.81
C GLY A 137 15.61 -10.65 -6.34
N ALA A 138 14.41 -10.14 -6.08
CA ALA A 138 13.97 -9.75 -4.74
C ALA A 138 13.94 -10.94 -3.75
N ASP A 139 13.77 -12.18 -4.25
CA ASP A 139 13.76 -13.41 -3.45
C ASP A 139 15.11 -13.74 -2.79
N PHE A 140 16.18 -13.02 -3.18
CA PHE A 140 17.45 -13.07 -2.47
C PHE A 140 17.39 -12.39 -1.09
N ALA A 141 16.54 -11.35 -0.93
CA ALA A 141 16.54 -10.50 0.26
C ALA A 141 16.30 -11.27 1.57
N PRO A 142 15.35 -12.22 1.69
CA PRO A 142 15.11 -12.95 2.93
C PRO A 142 16.34 -13.65 3.49
N LYS A 143 17.14 -14.27 2.62
CA LYS A 143 18.39 -14.93 3.00
C LYS A 143 19.43 -13.93 3.50
N ALA A 144 19.58 -12.81 2.82
CA ALA A 144 20.53 -11.78 3.20
C ALA A 144 20.15 -11.13 4.53
N ILE A 145 18.88 -10.77 4.69
CA ILE A 145 18.35 -10.20 5.93
C ILE A 145 18.51 -11.19 7.09
N SER A 146 18.18 -12.47 6.89
CA SER A 146 18.35 -13.48 7.95
C SER A 146 19.80 -13.59 8.44
N LYS A 147 20.78 -13.45 7.52
CA LYS A 147 22.20 -13.44 7.87
C LYS A 147 22.64 -12.16 8.61
N ILE A 148 22.07 -11.02 8.26
CA ILE A 148 22.39 -9.72 8.89
C ILE A 148 21.80 -9.63 10.29
N THR A 149 20.55 -10.07 10.47
CA THR A 149 19.80 -9.92 11.72
C THR A 149 19.98 -11.12 12.65
N GLY A 150 20.32 -12.30 12.13
CA GLY A 150 20.26 -13.56 12.87
C GLY A 150 18.83 -14.07 13.09
N ILE A 151 17.83 -13.45 12.46
CA ILE A 151 16.41 -13.77 12.59
C ILE A 151 15.93 -14.40 11.28
N LYS A 152 15.34 -15.59 11.35
CA LYS A 152 14.72 -16.23 10.20
C LYS A 152 13.54 -15.40 9.70
N VAL A 153 13.50 -15.11 8.40
CA VAL A 153 12.32 -14.53 7.74
C VAL A 153 11.31 -15.65 7.47
N ASP A 154 10.07 -15.47 7.92
CA ASP A 154 9.00 -16.45 7.72
C ASP A 154 8.15 -16.12 6.49
N TYR A 155 7.89 -14.84 6.26
CA TYR A 155 7.13 -14.36 5.09
C TYR A 155 7.72 -13.07 4.53
N THR A 156 7.38 -12.76 3.28
CA THR A 156 7.77 -11.57 2.54
C THR A 156 6.55 -10.84 2.00
N VAL A 157 6.58 -9.51 2.09
CA VAL A 157 5.60 -8.63 1.44
C VAL A 157 6.37 -7.67 0.56
N LYS A 158 6.14 -7.70 -0.75
CA LYS A 158 6.79 -6.88 -1.76
C LYS A 158 5.80 -5.90 -2.35
N LEU A 159 6.23 -4.65 -2.48
CA LEU A 159 5.41 -3.58 -3.06
C LEU A 159 6.29 -2.57 -3.80
N GLY A 160 5.81 -2.11 -4.96
CA GLY A 160 6.39 -0.99 -5.70
C GLY A 160 5.71 0.34 -5.37
N PHE A 161 6.06 1.39 -6.10
CA PHE A 161 5.45 2.71 -5.92
C PHE A 161 3.94 2.72 -6.19
N SER A 162 3.50 2.01 -7.23
CA SER A 162 2.08 1.86 -7.59
C SER A 162 1.27 1.30 -6.43
N GLN A 163 1.71 0.17 -5.87
CA GLN A 163 1.06 -0.52 -4.77
C GLN A 163 1.00 0.37 -3.52
N THR A 164 2.11 1.04 -3.17
CA THR A 164 2.12 2.00 -2.04
C THR A 164 1.08 3.09 -2.22
N LEU A 165 1.02 3.73 -3.40
CA LEU A 165 0.05 4.79 -3.66
C LEU A 165 -1.39 4.27 -3.63
N GLY A 166 -1.64 3.06 -4.15
CA GLY A 166 -2.94 2.40 -4.06
C GLY A 166 -3.37 2.15 -2.61
N ILE A 167 -2.49 1.60 -1.78
CA ILE A 167 -2.75 1.37 -0.35
C ILE A 167 -3.03 2.69 0.37
N LEU A 168 -2.20 3.71 0.17
CA LEU A 168 -2.39 5.02 0.80
C LEU A 168 -3.74 5.64 0.45
N ARG A 169 -4.19 5.54 -0.82
CA ARG A 169 -5.52 6.03 -1.22
C ARG A 169 -6.66 5.25 -0.58
N ASN A 170 -6.56 3.92 -0.50
CA ASN A 170 -7.56 3.09 0.19
C ASN A 170 -7.66 3.41 1.70
N LEU A 171 -6.56 3.88 2.30
CA LEU A 171 -6.50 4.34 3.68
C LEU A 171 -6.83 5.83 3.84
N ASN A 172 -7.22 6.51 2.76
CA ASN A 172 -7.52 7.94 2.73
C ASN A 172 -6.36 8.83 3.24
N LEU A 173 -5.11 8.41 3.00
CA LEU A 173 -3.90 9.15 3.35
C LEU A 173 -3.37 9.95 2.14
N PRO A 174 -2.68 11.09 2.34
CA PRO A 174 -2.04 11.82 1.25
C PRO A 174 -0.99 10.97 0.53
N SER A 175 -1.31 10.51 -0.68
CA SER A 175 -0.54 9.50 -1.42
C SER A 175 0.88 9.98 -1.79
N THR A 176 0.98 10.98 -2.65
CA THR A 176 2.24 11.52 -3.19
C THR A 176 3.12 12.14 -2.10
N PRO A 177 2.60 12.98 -1.19
CA PRO A 177 3.41 13.54 -0.09
C PRO A 177 3.99 12.47 0.83
N THR A 178 3.20 11.46 1.20
CA THR A 178 3.69 10.34 2.02
C THR A 178 4.82 9.61 1.30
N LEU A 179 4.65 9.31 0.01
CA LEU A 179 5.70 8.64 -0.75
C LEU A 179 6.97 9.50 -0.87
N GLN A 180 6.84 10.83 -1.03
CA GLN A 180 7.97 11.76 -1.03
C GLN A 180 8.70 11.75 0.32
N PHE A 181 7.97 11.78 1.44
CA PHE A 181 8.54 11.66 2.78
C PHE A 181 9.33 10.36 2.94
N LEU A 182 8.76 9.21 2.55
CA LEU A 182 9.39 7.89 2.64
C LEU A 182 10.61 7.72 1.71
N ARG A 183 10.70 8.54 0.66
CA ARG A 183 11.80 8.50 -0.32
C ARG A 183 12.89 9.52 -0.03
N ASN A 184 12.63 10.54 0.77
CA ASN A 184 13.59 11.61 1.06
C ASN A 184 14.88 11.06 1.66
N ARG A 185 16.03 11.53 1.17
CA ARG A 185 17.38 11.18 1.67
C ARG A 185 18.16 12.39 2.15
N THR A 186 17.59 13.59 2.04
CA THR A 186 18.24 14.86 2.37
C THR A 186 18.24 15.08 3.88
N TYR A 187 18.96 14.19 4.57
CA TYR A 187 19.14 14.18 6.02
C TYR A 187 20.63 14.14 6.36
N GLY A 188 21.00 14.60 7.56
CA GLY A 188 22.41 14.63 7.99
C GLY A 188 23.11 13.26 7.98
N ILE A 189 22.37 12.17 8.19
CA ILE A 189 22.88 10.77 8.12
C ILE A 189 22.37 10.02 6.88
N GLY A 190 21.80 10.73 5.90
CA GLY A 190 21.39 10.20 4.60
C GLY A 190 20.42 9.02 4.67
N ASP A 191 20.80 7.91 4.03
CA ASP A 191 19.94 6.71 3.89
C ASP A 191 19.61 6.04 5.22
N TRP A 192 20.47 6.18 6.23
CA TRP A 192 20.21 5.66 7.58
C TRP A 192 18.97 6.31 8.19
N GLN A 193 18.80 7.63 8.03
CA GLN A 193 17.61 8.33 8.49
C GLN A 193 16.39 7.94 7.67
N ARG A 194 16.53 7.85 6.34
CA ARG A 194 15.42 7.44 5.46
C ARG A 194 14.89 6.05 5.83
N SER A 195 15.78 5.09 5.99
CA SER A 195 15.43 3.71 6.34
C SER A 195 14.74 3.65 7.70
N HIS A 196 15.19 4.44 8.67
CA HIS A 196 14.53 4.57 9.96
C HIS A 196 13.15 5.26 9.86
N ASN A 197 13.00 6.32 9.08
CA ASN A 197 11.72 7.00 8.86
C ASN A 197 10.66 6.06 8.27
N GLN A 198 11.06 5.12 7.43
CA GLN A 198 10.16 4.08 6.91
C GLN A 198 9.69 3.14 8.02
N GLY A 199 10.58 2.74 8.94
CA GLY A 199 10.20 1.98 10.13
C GLY A 199 9.29 2.76 11.08
N GLN A 200 9.58 4.05 11.29
CA GLN A 200 8.74 4.96 12.06
C GLN A 200 7.35 5.11 11.44
N PHE A 201 7.26 5.24 10.11
CA PHE A 201 5.98 5.29 9.42
C PHE A 201 5.16 4.01 9.63
N ILE A 202 5.78 2.83 9.55
CA ILE A 202 5.09 1.55 9.86
C ILE A 202 4.59 1.54 11.30
N LYS A 203 5.40 2.01 12.26
CA LYS A 203 4.98 2.15 13.66
C LYS A 203 3.78 3.10 13.79
N ASP A 204 3.81 4.26 13.16
CA ASP A 204 2.72 5.24 13.17
C ASP A 204 1.45 4.66 12.55
N MET A 205 1.55 3.90 11.45
CA MET A 205 0.42 3.19 10.86
C MET A 205 -0.20 2.18 11.84
N MET A 206 0.63 1.43 12.57
CA MET A 206 0.17 0.46 13.57
C MET A 206 -0.46 1.12 14.80
N THR A 207 0.05 2.26 15.25
CA THR A 207 -0.45 2.90 16.48
C THR A 207 -1.61 3.84 16.24
N SER A 208 -1.64 4.52 15.09
CA SER A 208 -2.58 5.61 14.82
C SER A 208 -3.71 5.19 13.87
N HIS A 209 -3.47 4.29 12.92
CA HIS A 209 -4.44 3.93 11.88
C HIS A 209 -4.99 2.50 12.00
N PHE A 210 -4.43 1.66 12.87
CA PHE A 210 -4.86 0.26 12.98
C PHE A 210 -6.35 0.10 13.31
N ALA A 211 -6.91 0.97 14.16
CA ALA A 211 -8.33 0.93 14.51
C ALA A 211 -9.23 1.14 13.28
N GLU A 212 -8.89 2.11 12.42
CA GLU A 212 -9.61 2.40 11.18
C GLU A 212 -9.51 1.22 10.20
N VAL A 213 -8.30 0.70 10.00
CA VAL A 213 -8.04 -0.48 9.15
C VAL A 213 -8.80 -1.70 9.67
N SER A 214 -8.91 -1.87 10.99
CA SER A 214 -9.57 -3.03 11.59
C SER A 214 -11.07 -3.08 11.30
N GLN A 215 -11.68 -1.91 11.13
CA GLN A 215 -13.10 -1.74 10.85
C GLN A 215 -13.43 -1.86 9.36
N LEU A 216 -12.44 -1.92 8.48
CA LEU A 216 -12.67 -2.09 7.05
C LEU A 216 -13.41 -3.41 6.77
N PRO A 217 -14.36 -3.42 5.81
CA PRO A 217 -14.98 -4.65 5.34
C PRO A 217 -13.93 -5.67 4.87
N ASN A 218 -14.17 -6.97 5.10
CA ASN A 218 -13.24 -8.02 4.69
C ASN A 218 -12.92 -8.00 3.19
N ILE A 219 -13.88 -7.59 2.36
CA ILE A 219 -13.65 -7.44 0.92
C ILE A 219 -12.61 -6.35 0.61
N VAL A 220 -12.63 -5.22 1.33
CA VAL A 220 -11.63 -4.16 1.18
C VAL A 220 -10.25 -4.65 1.64
N LYS A 221 -10.20 -5.39 2.77
CA LYS A 221 -8.96 -6.00 3.25
C LYS A 221 -8.38 -7.00 2.23
N TYR A 222 -9.24 -7.78 1.59
CA TYR A 222 -8.84 -8.70 0.51
C TYR A 222 -8.30 -7.96 -0.70
N LEU A 223 -8.96 -6.88 -1.15
CA LEU A 223 -8.45 -6.06 -2.26
C LEU A 223 -7.08 -5.45 -1.95
N ILE A 224 -6.88 -4.91 -0.73
CA ILE A 224 -5.57 -4.41 -0.29
C ILE A 224 -4.52 -5.53 -0.28
N TYR A 225 -4.88 -6.72 0.20
CA TYR A 225 -4.00 -7.89 0.17
C TYR A 225 -3.62 -8.28 -1.27
N LYS A 226 -4.55 -8.19 -2.22
CA LYS A 226 -4.31 -8.51 -3.63
C LYS A 226 -3.39 -7.52 -4.34
N THR A 227 -3.28 -6.29 -3.83
CA THR A 227 -2.35 -5.28 -4.34
C THR A 227 -0.88 -5.63 -4.06
N VAL A 228 -0.56 -6.46 -3.05
CA VAL A 228 0.83 -6.77 -2.69
C VAL A 228 1.28 -8.14 -3.21
N ASP A 229 2.56 -8.26 -3.57
CA ASP A 229 3.19 -9.55 -3.89
C ASP A 229 3.72 -10.18 -2.59
N THR A 230 3.15 -11.32 -2.19
CA THR A 230 3.41 -11.91 -0.87
C THR A 230 3.32 -13.43 -0.89
N ASP A 231 4.16 -14.07 -0.10
CA ASP A 231 4.07 -15.50 0.24
C ASP A 231 3.27 -15.76 1.53
N LEU A 232 2.87 -14.70 2.26
CA LEU A 232 1.96 -14.77 3.41
C LEU A 232 0.54 -15.10 2.94
N PRO A 233 -0.04 -16.25 3.32
CA PRO A 233 -1.41 -16.58 2.95
C PRO A 233 -2.43 -15.58 3.53
N PHE A 234 -3.52 -15.33 2.82
CA PHE A 234 -4.55 -14.38 3.25
C PHE A 234 -5.18 -14.76 4.61
N GLU A 235 -5.42 -16.05 4.85
CA GLU A 235 -5.93 -16.55 6.13
C GLU A 235 -4.94 -16.25 7.26
N THR A 236 -3.65 -16.53 7.05
CA THR A 236 -2.57 -16.21 8.00
C THR A 236 -2.46 -14.71 8.28
N ALA A 237 -2.56 -13.87 7.25
CA ALA A 237 -2.58 -12.42 7.39
C ALA A 237 -3.78 -11.95 8.24
N THR A 238 -4.96 -12.52 8.00
CA THR A 238 -6.18 -12.24 8.78
C THR A 238 -6.01 -12.65 10.24
N GLN A 239 -5.50 -13.85 10.51
CA GLN A 239 -5.25 -14.32 11.88
C GLN A 239 -4.23 -13.45 12.62
N LEU A 240 -3.17 -13.01 11.94
CA LEU A 240 -2.20 -12.08 12.50
C LEU A 240 -2.86 -10.74 12.87
N PHE A 241 -3.70 -10.23 11.97
CA PHE A 241 -4.44 -8.98 12.18
C PHE A 241 -5.39 -9.07 13.39
N ASP A 242 -6.17 -10.16 13.50
CA ASP A 242 -7.06 -10.40 14.63
C ASP A 242 -6.30 -10.57 15.94
N LYS A 243 -5.14 -11.24 15.89
CA LYS A 243 -4.26 -11.39 17.06
C LYS A 243 -3.71 -10.04 17.52
N LEU A 244 -3.34 -9.17 16.59
CA LEU A 244 -2.92 -7.80 16.90
C LEU A 244 -4.05 -6.98 17.52
N ALA A 245 -5.25 -7.04 16.94
CA ALA A 245 -6.43 -6.32 17.42
C ALA A 245 -6.84 -6.70 18.84
N THR A 246 -6.67 -7.97 19.21
CA THR A 246 -6.98 -8.48 20.56
C THR A 246 -5.83 -8.33 21.55
N SER A 247 -4.62 -8.02 21.09
CA SER A 247 -3.44 -7.82 21.94
C SER A 247 -3.45 -6.46 22.66
N SER A 248 -2.62 -6.31 23.68
CA SER A 248 -2.34 -5.00 24.29
C SER A 248 -1.12 -4.30 23.68
N ILE A 249 -0.49 -4.87 22.65
CA ILE A 249 0.73 -4.33 22.03
C ILE A 249 0.47 -2.89 21.57
N LEU A 250 -0.56 -2.69 20.73
CA LEU A 250 -0.87 -1.40 20.11
C LEU A 250 -1.42 -0.35 21.09
N LYS A 251 -1.76 -0.75 22.33
CA LYS A 251 -2.22 0.18 23.38
C LYS A 251 -1.08 1.03 23.96
N ASN A 252 0.17 0.61 23.78
CA ASN A 252 1.35 1.37 24.20
C ASN A 252 2.40 1.32 23.10
N ALA A 253 2.74 2.49 22.53
CA ALA A 253 3.74 2.62 21.47
C ALA A 253 5.14 2.13 21.87
N ASP A 254 5.46 2.07 23.18
CA ASP A 254 6.73 1.54 23.69
C ASP A 254 6.86 0.02 23.50
N ASN A 255 5.74 -0.68 23.27
CA ASN A 255 5.76 -2.09 22.90
C ASN A 255 6.23 -2.30 21.45
N ILE A 256 6.40 -1.22 20.67
CA ILE A 256 6.91 -1.26 19.29
C ILE A 256 8.28 -0.59 19.27
N GLU A 257 9.32 -1.42 19.16
CA GLU A 257 10.71 -0.97 19.12
C GLU A 257 11.18 -0.78 17.68
N LEU A 258 11.87 0.32 17.42
CA LEU A 258 12.56 0.56 16.15
C LEU A 258 14.05 0.23 16.32
N VAL A 259 14.58 -0.63 15.46
CA VAL A 259 15.99 -1.02 15.44
C VAL A 259 16.52 -0.79 14.04
N THR A 260 17.78 -0.36 13.90
CA THR A 260 18.45 -0.29 12.60
C THR A 260 19.61 -1.28 12.58
N LYS A 261 19.70 -2.07 11.50
CA LYS A 261 20.80 -3.02 11.27
C LYS A 261 21.48 -2.77 9.91
N PRO A 262 22.82 -2.79 9.83
CA PRO A 262 23.79 -2.84 10.94
C PRO A 262 23.62 -1.67 11.92
N ASN A 263 24.20 -1.75 13.12
CA ASN A 263 24.04 -0.66 14.09
C ASN A 263 24.69 0.62 13.52
N PRO A 264 23.95 1.74 13.39
CA PRO A 264 24.52 2.96 12.86
C PRO A 264 25.48 3.61 13.86
N THR A 265 26.47 4.35 13.36
CA THR A 265 27.38 5.15 14.19
C THR A 265 26.64 6.32 14.87
N VAL A 266 25.59 6.83 14.22
CA VAL A 266 24.76 7.93 14.73
C VAL A 266 23.30 7.46 14.74
N SER A 267 22.65 7.58 15.89
CA SER A 267 21.25 7.21 16.03
C SER A 267 20.36 8.11 15.15
N PRO A 268 19.45 7.53 14.35
CA PRO A 268 18.42 8.27 13.66
C PRO A 268 17.50 9.03 14.62
N LYS A 269 16.89 10.10 14.13
CA LYS A 269 15.83 10.83 14.84
C LYS A 269 14.47 10.19 14.57
N GLU A 270 13.57 10.24 15.54
CA GLU A 270 12.16 9.90 15.33
C GLU A 270 11.47 11.05 14.58
N LEU A 271 11.24 10.86 13.28
CA LEU A 271 10.56 11.82 12.42
C LEU A 271 9.24 11.21 11.96
N HIS A 272 8.14 11.91 12.23
CA HIS A 272 6.78 11.47 11.87
C HIS A 272 6.29 12.20 10.62
N PHE A 273 5.52 11.50 9.80
CA PHE A 273 4.81 12.14 8.70
C PHE A 273 3.75 13.11 9.24
N GLN A 274 3.74 14.35 8.76
CA GLN A 274 2.81 15.40 9.19
C GLN A 274 1.70 15.53 8.16
N GLU A 275 0.62 14.78 8.33
CA GLU A 275 -0.49 14.72 7.37
C GLU A 275 -1.18 16.08 7.16
N ASP A 276 -1.34 16.83 8.25
CA ASP A 276 -2.00 18.14 8.30
C ASP A 276 -1.34 19.19 7.40
N GLN A 277 -0.03 19.08 7.16
CA GLN A 277 0.72 19.98 6.29
C GLN A 277 0.33 19.88 4.81
N TYR A 278 -0.35 18.80 4.40
CA TYR A 278 -0.64 18.51 2.99
C TYR A 278 -2.11 18.62 2.61
N GLN A 279 -2.99 19.06 3.52
CA GLN A 279 -4.44 19.15 3.28
C GLN A 279 -4.84 20.14 2.17
N ASN A 280 -3.98 21.11 1.83
CA ASN A 280 -4.29 22.12 0.81
C ASN A 280 -3.90 21.72 -0.62
N ASN A 281 -3.37 20.50 -0.83
CA ASN A 281 -2.93 19.98 -2.13
C ASN A 281 -1.95 20.88 -2.90
N SER A 282 -1.20 21.75 -2.21
CA SER A 282 -0.24 22.68 -2.83
C SER A 282 0.87 21.97 -3.62
N TRP A 283 1.22 20.75 -3.24
CA TRP A 283 2.19 19.89 -3.92
C TRP A 283 1.78 19.54 -5.36
N GLN A 284 0.50 19.62 -5.73
CA GLN A 284 0.04 19.37 -7.10
C GLN A 284 0.43 20.48 -8.09
N LYS A 285 0.83 21.65 -7.57
CA LYS A 285 1.31 22.79 -8.39
C LYS A 285 2.81 22.73 -8.67
N ASP A 286 3.50 21.75 -8.10
CA ASP A 286 4.92 21.54 -8.34
C ASP A 286 5.18 21.13 -9.80
N GLY A 287 6.11 21.81 -10.46
CA GLY A 287 6.38 21.61 -11.88
C GLY A 287 6.96 20.24 -12.20
N ASP A 288 7.77 19.67 -11.30
CA ASP A 288 8.35 18.34 -11.47
C ASP A 288 7.27 17.26 -11.30
N PHE A 289 6.35 17.44 -10.35
CA PHE A 289 5.18 16.57 -10.19
C PHE A 289 4.29 16.58 -11.45
N GLN A 290 3.95 17.76 -11.98
CA GLN A 290 3.11 17.86 -13.18
C GLN A 290 3.79 17.23 -14.40
N THR A 291 5.09 17.49 -14.57
CA THR A 291 5.90 16.88 -15.63
C THR A 291 5.93 15.35 -15.49
N TYR A 292 6.05 14.85 -14.27
CA TYR A 292 6.00 13.42 -13.99
C TYR A 292 4.65 12.79 -14.38
N GLN A 293 3.54 13.41 -13.98
CA GLN A 293 2.19 12.94 -14.29
C GLN A 293 1.94 12.92 -15.81
N ASN A 294 2.25 14.00 -16.52
CA ASN A 294 2.10 14.07 -17.98
C ASN A 294 2.94 13.00 -18.69
N ASN A 295 4.22 12.85 -18.32
CA ASN A 295 5.10 11.85 -18.91
C ASN A 295 4.66 10.40 -18.61
N LEU A 296 3.97 10.15 -17.50
CA LEU A 296 3.41 8.84 -17.18
C LEU A 296 2.15 8.57 -18.00
N GLU A 297 1.27 9.54 -18.09
CA GLU A 297 0.05 9.48 -18.91
C GLU A 297 0.38 9.23 -20.38
N ASP A 298 1.29 10.03 -20.97
CA ASP A 298 1.74 9.87 -22.35
C ASP A 298 2.33 8.48 -22.62
N TYR A 299 3.11 7.97 -21.65
CA TYR A 299 3.68 6.63 -21.73
C TYR A 299 2.60 5.55 -21.75
N LEU A 300 1.60 5.64 -20.86
CA LEU A 300 0.52 4.65 -20.78
C LEU A 300 -0.38 4.71 -22.01
N ASN A 301 -0.73 5.89 -22.49
CA ASN A 301 -1.49 6.07 -23.73
C ASN A 301 -0.74 5.52 -24.95
N SER A 302 0.56 5.79 -25.06
CA SER A 302 1.40 5.22 -26.12
C SER A 302 1.53 3.70 -26.01
N LEU A 303 1.58 3.15 -24.80
CA LEU A 303 1.58 1.71 -24.56
C LEU A 303 0.26 1.07 -25.03
N ILE A 304 -0.87 1.69 -24.71
CA ILE A 304 -2.23 1.25 -25.11
C ILE A 304 -2.35 1.23 -26.63
N ASP A 305 -2.03 2.34 -27.33
CA ASP A 305 -2.11 2.43 -28.79
C ASP A 305 -1.24 1.38 -29.51
N ARG A 306 0.01 1.21 -29.07
CA ARG A 306 0.91 0.20 -29.64
C ARG A 306 0.42 -1.22 -29.39
N THR A 307 -0.15 -1.49 -28.21
CA THR A 307 -0.68 -2.81 -27.87
C THR A 307 -1.92 -3.11 -28.69
N GLN A 308 -2.84 -2.16 -28.83
CA GLN A 308 -4.05 -2.28 -29.64
C GLN A 308 -3.74 -2.65 -31.10
N LYS A 309 -2.75 -2.00 -31.72
CA LYS A 309 -2.30 -2.31 -33.08
C LYS A 309 -1.80 -3.74 -33.27
N LEU A 310 -1.28 -4.37 -32.21
CA LEU A 310 -0.76 -5.73 -32.26
C LEU A 310 -1.81 -6.80 -31.93
N ILE A 311 -2.95 -6.42 -31.35
CA ILE A 311 -4.04 -7.38 -31.08
C ILE A 311 -4.57 -7.92 -32.42
N GLY A 312 -4.68 -9.24 -32.53
CA GLY A 312 -5.10 -9.93 -33.75
C GLY A 312 -3.97 -10.20 -34.75
N GLU A 313 -3.00 -9.30 -34.86
CA GLU A 313 -1.81 -9.48 -35.71
C GLU A 313 -0.72 -10.32 -35.03
N ASN A 314 -0.35 -9.96 -33.80
CA ASN A 314 0.69 -10.63 -33.02
C ASN A 314 0.40 -10.52 -31.51
N ASN A 315 -0.55 -11.33 -31.04
CA ASN A 315 -0.98 -11.34 -29.63
C ASN A 315 0.17 -11.62 -28.65
N SER A 316 1.15 -12.45 -29.04
CA SER A 316 2.32 -12.72 -28.20
C SER A 316 3.14 -11.45 -27.98
N ALA A 317 3.40 -10.67 -29.05
CA ALA A 317 4.10 -9.39 -28.91
C ALA A 317 3.28 -8.38 -28.09
N ALA A 318 1.97 -8.28 -28.32
CA ALA A 318 1.06 -7.45 -27.54
C ALA A 318 1.15 -7.79 -26.04
N TYR A 319 1.10 -9.09 -25.70
CA TYR A 319 1.19 -9.56 -24.33
C TYR A 319 2.53 -9.21 -23.68
N GLN A 320 3.64 -9.39 -24.40
CA GLN A 320 4.98 -9.05 -23.88
C GLN A 320 5.14 -7.55 -23.60
N LEU A 321 4.47 -6.68 -24.36
CA LEU A 321 4.49 -5.23 -24.12
C LEU A 321 3.70 -4.84 -22.87
N ILE A 322 2.50 -5.41 -22.69
CA ILE A 322 1.56 -4.97 -21.66
C ILE A 322 1.76 -5.67 -20.30
N LYS A 323 2.26 -6.91 -20.28
CA LYS A 323 2.28 -7.73 -19.06
C LYS A 323 3.03 -7.12 -17.88
N THR A 324 4.17 -6.47 -18.13
CA THR A 324 4.99 -5.91 -17.04
C THR A 324 4.39 -4.60 -16.53
N PRO A 325 4.05 -3.61 -17.39
CA PRO A 325 3.29 -2.43 -16.94
C PRO A 325 1.99 -2.75 -16.21
N PHE A 326 1.26 -3.78 -16.66
CA PHE A 326 0.04 -4.23 -16.01
C PHE A 326 0.31 -4.85 -14.63
N ALA A 327 1.27 -5.78 -14.52
CA ALA A 327 1.67 -6.37 -13.24
C ALA A 327 2.28 -5.35 -12.26
N GLN A 328 2.85 -4.26 -12.77
CA GLN A 328 3.33 -3.13 -11.97
C GLN A 328 2.21 -2.17 -11.55
N GLU A 329 0.98 -2.37 -12.04
CA GLU A 329 -0.20 -1.52 -11.78
C GLU A 329 0.08 -0.03 -12.01
N LEU A 330 0.79 0.31 -13.10
CA LEU A 330 1.32 1.66 -13.30
C LEU A 330 0.26 2.77 -13.30
N TRP A 331 -1.00 2.45 -13.60
CA TRP A 331 -2.12 3.39 -13.50
C TRP A 331 -2.32 3.93 -12.09
N LEU A 332 -1.98 3.17 -11.03
CA LEU A 332 -2.06 3.64 -9.64
C LEU A 332 -1.14 4.82 -9.34
N GLN A 333 -0.19 5.15 -10.22
CA GLN A 333 0.66 6.32 -10.05
C GLN A 333 0.07 7.59 -10.70
N ILE A 334 -1.05 7.47 -11.41
CA ILE A 334 -1.85 8.59 -11.91
C ILE A 334 -2.70 9.14 -10.77
N GLU A 335 -2.54 10.43 -10.49
CA GLU A 335 -3.22 11.07 -9.37
C GLU A 335 -4.69 11.38 -9.69
N ASP A 336 -4.96 11.82 -10.92
CA ASP A 336 -6.33 12.05 -11.40
C ASP A 336 -7.12 10.73 -11.39
N GLU A 337 -8.24 10.73 -10.67
CA GLU A 337 -9.04 9.53 -10.44
C GLU A 337 -9.76 9.06 -11.70
N GLU A 338 -10.33 9.98 -12.49
CA GLU A 338 -11.07 9.62 -13.70
C GLU A 338 -10.12 9.00 -14.73
N LYS A 339 -8.96 9.61 -14.94
CA LYS A 339 -7.92 9.08 -15.83
C LYS A 339 -7.39 7.74 -15.33
N ARG A 340 -7.17 7.60 -14.03
CA ARG A 340 -6.69 6.36 -13.43
C ARG A 340 -7.67 5.22 -13.66
N ASP A 341 -8.96 5.43 -13.43
CA ASP A 341 -10.01 4.43 -13.63
C ASP A 341 -10.11 4.04 -15.12
N GLN A 342 -10.00 5.02 -16.02
CA GLN A 342 -9.98 4.79 -17.47
C GLN A 342 -8.79 3.92 -17.88
N LEU A 343 -7.59 4.32 -17.48
CA LEU A 343 -6.36 3.60 -17.79
C LEU A 343 -6.36 2.19 -17.19
N HIS A 344 -6.87 2.01 -15.97
CA HIS A 344 -7.00 0.70 -15.35
C HIS A 344 -7.83 -0.24 -16.24
N PHE A 345 -9.02 0.19 -16.64
CA PHE A 345 -9.89 -0.64 -17.47
C PHE A 345 -9.28 -0.92 -18.86
N GLU A 346 -8.69 0.08 -19.52
CA GLU A 346 -8.10 -0.11 -20.85
C GLU A 346 -6.91 -1.08 -20.82
N LEU A 347 -6.05 -0.95 -19.82
CA LEU A 347 -4.91 -1.87 -19.63
C LEU A 347 -5.39 -3.28 -19.30
N LEU A 348 -6.42 -3.43 -18.45
CA LEU A 348 -7.05 -4.72 -18.15
C LEU A 348 -7.60 -5.36 -19.43
N GLN A 349 -8.39 -4.63 -20.21
CA GLN A 349 -8.98 -5.16 -21.44
C GLN A 349 -7.90 -5.69 -22.41
N LEU A 350 -6.82 -4.93 -22.61
CA LEU A 350 -5.72 -5.33 -23.49
C LEU A 350 -4.92 -6.51 -22.94
N TYR A 351 -4.71 -6.55 -21.62
CA TYR A 351 -4.07 -7.68 -20.95
C TYR A 351 -4.87 -8.96 -21.19
N ILE A 352 -6.19 -8.92 -20.99
CA ILE A 352 -7.10 -10.05 -21.24
C ILE A 352 -7.08 -10.47 -22.72
N GLN A 353 -7.16 -9.52 -23.66
CA GLN A 353 -7.22 -9.82 -25.09
C GLN A 353 -5.94 -10.44 -25.63
N SER A 354 -4.78 -9.96 -25.15
CA SER A 354 -3.46 -10.43 -25.58
C SER A 354 -2.96 -11.68 -24.86
N SER A 355 -3.47 -11.97 -23.65
CA SER A 355 -2.99 -13.09 -22.84
C SER A 355 -3.08 -14.44 -23.56
N PRO A 356 -2.03 -15.27 -23.49
CA PRO A 356 -2.04 -16.61 -24.06
C PRO A 356 -2.94 -17.58 -23.28
N ASP A 357 -3.09 -17.37 -21.96
CA ASP A 357 -3.99 -18.14 -21.12
C ASP A 357 -5.19 -17.26 -20.76
N LYS A 358 -6.32 -17.50 -21.43
CA LYS A 358 -7.57 -16.76 -21.19
C LYS A 358 -8.43 -17.42 -20.13
N LYS A 359 -8.22 -18.71 -19.86
CA LYS A 359 -9.06 -19.50 -18.94
C LYS A 359 -8.77 -19.15 -17.48
N SER A 360 -7.57 -18.66 -17.19
CA SER A 360 -7.14 -18.28 -15.83
C SER A 360 -7.44 -16.82 -15.45
N LEU A 361 -8.13 -16.03 -16.30
CA LEU A 361 -8.23 -14.58 -16.12
C LEU A 361 -9.56 -14.09 -15.57
N SER A 362 -10.55 -14.97 -15.42
CA SER A 362 -11.84 -14.60 -14.83
C SER A 362 -11.68 -13.99 -13.44
N SER A 363 -10.73 -14.51 -12.64
CA SER A 363 -10.43 -13.96 -11.31
C SER A 363 -9.92 -12.52 -11.38
N THR A 364 -9.05 -12.18 -12.34
CA THR A 364 -8.54 -10.81 -12.50
C THR A 364 -9.67 -9.83 -12.85
N VAL A 365 -10.60 -10.23 -13.71
CA VAL A 365 -11.76 -9.38 -14.05
C VAL A 365 -12.74 -9.27 -12.88
N LEU A 366 -12.94 -10.35 -12.12
CA LEU A 366 -13.77 -10.33 -10.91
C LEU A 366 -13.17 -9.42 -9.82
N ASP A 367 -11.86 -9.46 -9.63
CA ASP A 367 -11.14 -8.57 -8.70
C ASP A 367 -11.40 -7.10 -9.10
N PHE A 368 -11.29 -6.77 -10.39
CA PHE A 368 -11.62 -5.43 -10.92
C PHE A 368 -13.09 -5.05 -10.67
N ILE A 369 -14.05 -5.92 -10.99
CA ILE A 369 -15.49 -5.66 -10.76
C ILE A 369 -15.73 -5.37 -9.28
N THR A 370 -15.11 -6.16 -8.40
CA THR A 370 -15.24 -6.04 -6.94
C THR A 370 -14.68 -4.71 -6.44
N GLU A 371 -13.54 -4.28 -6.98
CA GLU A 371 -12.96 -2.96 -6.70
C GLU A 371 -13.89 -1.83 -7.13
N MET A 372 -14.44 -1.90 -8.36
CA MET A 372 -15.34 -0.89 -8.89
C MET A 372 -16.66 -0.84 -8.11
N GLU A 373 -17.22 -1.97 -7.71
CA GLU A 373 -18.40 -2.05 -6.85
C GLU A 373 -18.15 -1.42 -5.48
N THR A 374 -17.04 -1.80 -4.83
CA THR A 374 -16.64 -1.26 -3.53
C THR A 374 -16.45 0.27 -3.58
N SER A 375 -15.92 0.76 -4.70
CA SER A 375 -15.68 2.19 -4.95
C SER A 375 -16.90 2.92 -5.53
N LYS A 376 -18.04 2.23 -5.71
CA LYS A 376 -19.30 2.77 -6.27
C LYS A 376 -19.14 3.36 -7.69
N LYS A 377 -18.33 2.71 -8.52
CA LYS A 377 -18.03 3.08 -9.92
C LYS A 377 -18.86 2.23 -10.90
N GLU A 378 -20.16 2.50 -10.96
CA GLU A 378 -21.12 1.63 -11.68
C GLU A 378 -20.80 1.50 -13.18
N ASP A 379 -20.35 2.56 -13.84
CA ASP A 379 -20.00 2.53 -15.26
C ASP A 379 -18.83 1.56 -15.54
N TYR A 380 -17.78 1.60 -14.72
CA TYR A 380 -16.64 0.70 -14.85
C TYR A 380 -16.96 -0.72 -14.42
N LYS A 381 -17.77 -0.89 -13.37
CA LYS A 381 -18.29 -2.20 -12.97
C LYS A 381 -19.02 -2.88 -14.12
N LYS A 382 -19.94 -2.18 -14.79
CA LYS A 382 -20.68 -2.70 -15.96
C LYS A 382 -19.74 -3.09 -17.10
N ARG A 383 -18.74 -2.25 -17.41
CA ARG A 383 -17.71 -2.57 -18.42
C ARG A 383 -16.91 -3.83 -18.03
N GLY A 384 -16.63 -4.01 -16.74
CA GLY A 384 -16.01 -5.22 -16.19
C GLY A 384 -16.88 -6.46 -16.37
N GLU A 385 -18.18 -6.38 -16.10
CA GLU A 385 -19.14 -7.47 -16.30
C GLU A 385 -19.25 -7.88 -17.78
N GLU A 386 -19.25 -6.91 -18.69
CA GLU A 386 -19.20 -7.15 -20.14
C GLU A 386 -17.91 -7.88 -20.54
N LEU A 387 -16.76 -7.45 -19.98
CA LEU A 387 -15.47 -8.11 -20.20
C LEU A 387 -15.42 -9.53 -19.62
N LEU A 388 -16.01 -9.76 -18.45
CA LEU A 388 -16.09 -11.09 -17.83
C LEU A 388 -16.89 -12.05 -18.71
N ASN A 389 -18.03 -11.60 -19.23
CA ASN A 389 -18.85 -12.38 -20.16
C ASN A 389 -18.06 -12.77 -21.43
N TYR A 390 -17.24 -11.85 -21.95
CA TYR A 390 -16.32 -12.15 -23.05
C TYR A 390 -15.31 -13.25 -22.68
N VAL A 391 -14.68 -13.18 -21.50
CA VAL A 391 -13.71 -14.18 -21.03
C VAL A 391 -14.35 -15.56 -20.85
N LEU A 392 -15.54 -15.63 -20.26
CA LEU A 392 -16.26 -16.89 -20.03
C LEU A 392 -16.61 -17.60 -21.35
N ARG A 393 -17.00 -16.85 -22.39
CA ARG A 393 -17.27 -17.40 -23.73
C ARG A 393 -16.05 -17.97 -24.44
N LEU A 394 -14.85 -17.51 -24.08
CA LEU A 394 -13.59 -18.04 -24.64
C LEU A 394 -13.08 -19.26 -23.87
N SER A 395 -13.62 -19.50 -22.68
CA SER A 395 -13.16 -20.53 -21.75
C SER A 395 -13.98 -21.82 -21.83
N GLY A 396 -15.27 -21.71 -22.20
CA GLY A 396 -16.14 -22.81 -22.60
C GLY A 396 -15.90 -23.20 -24.05
#